data_AF-A0A9D5VWX5-F1
#
_entry.id   AF-A0A9D5VWX5-F1
#
_cell.length_a   1.000
_cell.length_b   1.000
_cell.length_c   1.000
_cell.angle_alpha   90.00
_cell.angle_beta   90.00
_cell.angle_gamma   90.00
#
_symmetry.space_group_name_H-M   'P 1'
#
loop_
_entity.id
_entity.type
_entity.pdbx_description
1 polymer ?
#
loop_
_entity_poly.entity_id
_entity_poly.type
_entity_poly.pdbx_seq_one_letter_code
_entity_poly.pdbx_strand_id
1 'polypeptide(L)'
;MINIINIINKLRQRISSNPIIKFLVPDPNIKSGKGPVILLIFSIIYLIYPFDLIPDVPFFGWFDDIIFMVVAIINLVEKKVFYKYEYIRKTLNRIKWIIFLVGGSFVLIFVLMTLGALKLIIG
;
A
#
# COMPACT_ATOMS: atom_id res chain seq x y z
N MET A 1 1.84 -15.06 -52.90
CA MET A 1 1.58 -13.71 -52.33
C MET A 1 1.93 -13.73 -50.86
N ILE A 2 2.87 -12.88 -50.42
CA ILE A 2 3.19 -12.73 -48.99
C ILE A 2 2.00 -12.05 -48.31
N ASN A 3 1.45 -12.68 -47.28
CA ASN A 3 0.34 -12.11 -46.52
C ASN A 3 0.87 -11.06 -45.54
N ILE A 4 0.87 -9.80 -45.99
CA ILE A 4 1.36 -8.63 -45.25
C ILE A 4 0.66 -8.51 -43.87
N ILE A 5 -0.61 -8.90 -43.78
CA ILE A 5 -1.38 -8.87 -42.52
C ILE A 5 -0.76 -9.81 -41.47
N ASN A 6 -0.34 -11.01 -41.89
CA ASN A 6 0.33 -11.96 -40.99
C ASN A 6 1.67 -11.43 -40.48
N ILE A 7 2.42 -10.71 -41.31
CA ILE A 7 3.70 -10.11 -40.91
C ILE A 7 3.47 -9.00 -39.88
N ILE A 8 2.49 -8.12 -40.13
CA ILE A 8 2.13 -7.02 -39.21
C ILE A 8 1.68 -7.59 -37.86
N ASN A 9 0.82 -8.61 -37.87
CA ASN A 9 0.33 -9.24 -36.63
C ASN A 9 1.46 -9.89 -35.83
N LYS A 10 2.40 -10.56 -36.50
CA LYS A 10 3.57 -11.19 -35.86
C LYS A 10 4.52 -10.15 -35.24
N LEU A 11 4.72 -9.01 -35.91
CA LEU A 11 5.52 -7.90 -35.38
C LEU A 11 4.83 -7.24 -34.18
N ARG A 12 3.52 -6.98 -34.26
CA ARG A 12 2.73 -6.45 -33.15
C ARG A 12 2.83 -7.36 -31.92
N GLN A 13 2.73 -8.67 -32.11
CA GLN A 13 2.90 -9.63 -31.02
C GLN A 13 4.30 -9.55 -30.39
N ARG A 14 5.36 -9.55 -31.21
CA ARG A 14 6.75 -9.45 -30.73
C ARG A 14 7.04 -8.16 -29.95
N ILE A 15 6.47 -7.04 -30.40
CA ILE A 15 6.61 -5.75 -29.73
C ILE A 15 5.87 -5.77 -28.38
N SER A 16 4.64 -6.29 -28.37
CA SER A 16 3.83 -6.39 -27.15
C SER A 16 4.37 -7.41 -26.13
N SER A 17 5.08 -8.44 -26.57
CA SER A 17 5.70 -9.44 -25.69
C SER A 17 7.11 -9.07 -25.23
N ASN A 18 7.70 -8.01 -25.77
CA ASN A 18 9.04 -7.57 -25.37
C ASN A 18 9.01 -6.95 -23.96
N PRO A 19 9.81 -7.47 -23.00
CA PRO A 19 9.82 -6.98 -21.62
C PRO A 19 10.27 -5.52 -21.49
N ILE A 20 11.16 -5.05 -22.38
CA ILE A 20 11.65 -3.68 -22.39
C ILE A 20 10.53 -2.72 -22.82
N ILE A 21 9.78 -3.08 -23.86
CA ILE A 21 8.69 -2.24 -24.36
C ILE A 21 7.54 -2.21 -23.35
N LYS A 22 7.22 -3.34 -22.71
CA LYS A 22 6.23 -3.38 -21.62
C LYS A 22 6.65 -2.56 -20.40
N PHE A 23 7.95 -2.39 -20.17
CA PHE A 23 8.49 -1.53 -19.12
C PHE A 23 8.43 -0.03 -19.50
N LEU A 24 8.68 0.30 -20.77
CA LEU A 24 8.70 1.69 -21.26
C LEU A 24 7.32 2.24 -21.63
N VAL A 25 6.37 1.37 -22.00
CA VAL A 25 5.01 1.73 -22.40
C VAL A 25 4.05 1.42 -21.25
N PRO A 26 3.67 2.42 -20.44
CA PRO A 26 2.72 2.22 -19.36
C PRO A 26 1.36 1.78 -19.91
N ASP A 27 0.77 0.78 -19.28
CA ASP A 27 -0.52 0.22 -19.70
C ASP A 27 -1.61 1.32 -19.63
N PRO A 28 -2.24 1.66 -20.77
CA PRO A 28 -3.22 2.73 -20.86
C PRO A 28 -4.51 2.44 -20.07
N ASN A 29 -4.73 1.18 -19.65
CA ASN A 29 -5.92 0.77 -18.91
C ASN A 29 -5.75 0.71 -17.39
N ILE A 30 -4.60 1.15 -16.84
CA ILE A 30 -4.44 1.24 -15.38
C ILE A 30 -5.29 2.41 -14.84
N LYS A 31 -6.55 2.12 -14.56
CA LYS A 31 -7.42 3.03 -13.82
C LYS A 31 -7.02 3.01 -12.34
N SER A 32 -6.43 4.12 -11.89
CA SER A 32 -6.22 4.36 -10.47
C SER A 32 -7.59 4.58 -9.79
N GLY A 33 -8.16 3.52 -9.22
CA GLY A 33 -9.46 3.56 -8.53
C GLY A 33 -9.52 4.58 -7.39
N LYS A 34 -10.71 4.80 -6.81
CA LYS A 34 -10.91 5.74 -5.68
C LYS A 34 -10.39 5.21 -4.33
N GLY A 35 -10.20 3.89 -4.21
CA GLY A 35 -9.78 3.23 -2.96
C GLY A 35 -8.56 3.83 -2.25
N PRO A 36 -7.48 4.24 -2.95
CA PRO A 36 -6.31 4.82 -2.29
C PRO A 36 -6.58 6.18 -1.64
N VAL A 37 -7.47 6.96 -2.23
CA VAL A 37 -7.89 8.27 -1.69
C VAL A 37 -8.79 8.06 -0.48
N ILE A 38 -9.72 7.10 -0.57
CA ILE A 38 -10.61 6.73 0.55
C ILE A 38 -9.77 6.29 1.76
N LEU A 39 -8.79 5.41 1.55
CA LEU A 39 -7.89 4.96 2.63
C LEU A 39 -7.14 6.14 3.28
N LEU A 40 -6.64 7.10 2.48
CA LEU A 40 -6.00 8.29 3.04
C LEU A 40 -6.95 9.13 3.89
N ILE A 41 -8.18 9.34 3.42
CA ILE A 41 -9.20 10.09 4.17
C ILE A 41 -9.49 9.40 5.50
N PHE A 42 -9.68 8.07 5.50
CA PHE A 42 -9.88 7.31 6.73
C PHE A 42 -8.70 7.43 7.68
N SER A 43 -7.46 7.36 7.19
CA SER A 43 -6.27 7.52 8.05
C SER A 43 -6.13 8.93 8.62
N ILE A 44 -6.53 9.98 7.89
CA ILE A 44 -6.56 11.34 8.41
C ILE A 44 -7.65 11.49 9.48
N ILE A 45 -8.83 10.93 9.25
CA ILE A 45 -9.91 10.93 10.24
C ILE A 45 -9.43 10.23 11.51
N TYR A 46 -8.78 9.07 11.36
CA TYR A 46 -8.24 8.30 12.47
C TYR A 46 -7.21 9.09 13.29
N LEU A 47 -6.26 9.77 12.63
CA LEU A 47 -5.25 10.62 13.29
C LEU A 47 -5.84 11.75 14.15
N ILE A 48 -7.06 12.21 13.84
CA ILE A 48 -7.74 13.30 14.57
C ILE A 48 -8.80 12.74 15.53
N TYR A 49 -9.07 11.44 15.47
CA TYR A 49 -10.09 10.79 16.27
C TYR A 49 -9.59 10.66 17.71
N PRO A 50 -10.36 11.07 18.73
CA PRO A 50 -9.90 11.13 20.12
C PRO A 50 -9.82 9.76 20.82
N PHE A 51 -9.83 8.67 20.06
CA PHE A 51 -9.93 7.30 20.55
C PHE A 51 -8.81 6.49 19.90
N ASP A 52 -7.73 6.32 20.66
CA ASP A 52 -6.54 5.60 20.23
C ASP A 52 -6.66 4.12 20.59
N LEU A 53 -6.08 3.23 19.76
CA LEU A 53 -6.01 1.79 20.08
C LEU A 53 -5.08 1.52 21.27
N ILE A 54 -4.06 2.38 21.45
CA ILE A 54 -3.12 2.30 22.57
C ILE A 54 -3.48 3.42 23.57
N PRO A 55 -4.10 3.10 24.71
CA PRO A 55 -4.52 4.12 25.66
C PRO A 55 -3.33 4.77 26.37
N ASP A 56 -3.25 6.10 26.28
CA ASP A 56 -2.52 7.05 27.15
C ASP A 56 -1.08 6.67 27.56
N VAL A 57 -0.29 6.14 26.63
CA VAL A 57 1.17 6.01 26.80
C VAL A 57 1.86 7.13 26.01
N PRO A 58 2.55 8.08 26.68
CA PRO A 58 3.22 9.16 25.97
C PRO A 58 4.21 8.62 24.92
N PHE A 59 4.21 9.22 23.73
CA PHE A 59 4.92 8.82 22.51
C PHE A 59 4.45 7.50 21.84
N PHE A 60 4.05 6.49 22.60
CA PHE A 60 3.63 5.19 22.03
C PHE A 60 2.16 5.15 21.60
N GLY A 61 1.31 5.99 22.19
CA GLY A 61 -0.12 6.09 21.87
C GLY A 61 -0.40 6.52 20.43
N TRP A 62 0.52 7.24 19.78
CA TRP A 62 0.35 7.70 18.40
C TRP A 62 0.96 6.76 17.35
N PHE A 63 1.57 5.65 17.80
CA PHE A 63 2.38 4.82 16.92
C PHE A 63 1.50 4.12 15.87
N ASP A 64 0.30 3.66 16.26
CA ASP A 64 -0.67 3.07 15.35
C ASP A 64 -1.20 4.08 14.33
N ASP A 65 -1.51 5.32 14.75
CA ASP A 65 -1.96 6.38 13.84
C ASP A 65 -0.95 6.66 12.73
N ILE A 66 0.33 6.79 13.11
CA ILE A 66 1.43 7.04 12.18
C ILE A 66 1.57 5.88 11.20
N ILE A 67 1.47 4.62 11.66
CA ILE A 67 1.53 3.45 10.78
C ILE A 67 0.40 3.50 9.74
N PHE A 68 -0.84 3.75 10.16
CA PHE A 68 -1.98 3.84 9.25
C PHE A 68 -1.80 4.97 8.23
N MET A 69 -1.35 6.14 8.68
CA MET A 69 -1.10 7.29 7.80
C MET A 69 -0.01 6.99 6.77
N VAL A 70 1.14 6.45 7.20
CA VAL A 70 2.26 6.10 6.30
C VAL A 70 1.83 5.04 5.28
N VAL A 71 1.13 4.01 5.71
CA VAL A 71 0.61 2.95 4.82
C VAL A 71 -0.36 3.53 3.78
N ALA A 72 -1.24 4.44 4.19
CA ALA A 72 -2.19 5.08 3.29
C ALA A 72 -1.52 6.01 2.28
N ILE A 73 -0.51 6.80 2.70
CA ILE A 73 0.29 7.64 1.82
C ILE A 73 1.04 6.78 0.79
N ILE A 74 1.72 5.72 1.22
CA ILE A 74 2.44 4.81 0.31
C ILE A 74 1.46 4.18 -0.69
N ASN A 75 0.29 3.75 -0.23
CA ASN A 75 -0.73 3.16 -1.10
C ASN A 75 -1.28 4.18 -2.13
N LEU A 76 -1.42 5.46 -1.76
CA LEU A 76 -1.78 6.53 -2.67
C LEU A 76 -0.67 6.76 -3.70
N VAL A 77 0.56 6.95 -3.24
CA VAL A 77 1.74 7.23 -4.09
C VAL A 77 1.99 6.08 -5.06
N GLU A 78 1.91 4.84 -4.60
CA GLU A 78 2.01 3.63 -5.42
C GLU A 78 0.97 3.62 -6.56
N LYS A 79 -0.29 3.93 -6.25
CA LYS A 79 -1.42 3.73 -7.17
C LYS A 79 -1.81 4.97 -7.98
N LYS A 80 -1.40 6.17 -7.58
CA LYS A 80 -1.73 7.44 -8.27
C LYS A 80 -0.52 8.08 -8.92
N VAL A 81 0.65 8.04 -8.28
CA VAL A 81 1.87 8.71 -8.78
C VAL A 81 2.70 7.75 -9.62
N PHE A 82 3.01 6.57 -9.08
CA PHE A 82 3.89 5.59 -9.75
C PHE A 82 3.14 4.48 -10.48
N TYR A 83 1.87 4.70 -10.83
CA TYR A 83 1.03 3.69 -11.49
C TYR A 83 1.62 3.20 -12.82
N LYS A 84 2.38 4.05 -13.51
CA LYS A 84 3.05 3.77 -14.79
C LYS A 84 4.34 2.95 -14.64
N TYR A 85 5.00 3.00 -13.49
CA TYR A 85 6.32 2.43 -13.28
C TYR A 85 6.21 1.12 -12.51
N GLU A 86 6.18 0.00 -13.23
CA GLU A 86 5.92 -1.33 -12.63
C GLU A 86 6.90 -1.69 -11.51
N TYR A 87 8.18 -1.40 -11.69
CA TYR A 87 9.22 -1.68 -10.70
C TYR A 87 8.99 -0.89 -9.40
N ILE A 88 8.83 0.44 -9.49
CA ILE A 88 8.62 1.32 -8.33
C ILE A 88 7.31 0.93 -7.62
N ARG A 89 6.25 0.68 -8.38
CA ARG A 89 4.95 0.24 -7.85
C ARG A 89 5.08 -1.06 -7.04
N LYS A 90 5.78 -2.07 -7.59
CA LYS A 90 6.01 -3.34 -6.89
C LYS A 90 6.81 -3.15 -5.61
N THR A 91 7.85 -2.32 -5.64
CA THR A 91 8.69 -2.01 -4.47
C THR A 91 7.88 -1.30 -3.39
N LEU A 92 7.12 -0.25 -3.73
CA LEU A 92 6.25 0.45 -2.79
C LEU A 92 5.18 -0.47 -2.19
N ASN A 93 4.60 -1.37 -3.00
CA ASN A 93 3.65 -2.35 -2.48
C ASN A 93 4.29 -3.29 -1.44
N ARG A 94 5.53 -3.74 -1.68
CA ARG A 94 6.26 -4.57 -0.70
C ARG A 94 6.55 -3.79 0.59
N ILE A 95 7.07 -2.56 0.47
CA ILE A 95 7.38 -1.70 1.61
C ILE A 95 6.12 -1.45 2.44
N LYS A 96 5.00 -1.11 1.79
CA LYS A 96 3.71 -0.92 2.45
C LYS A 96 3.30 -2.11 3.30
N TRP A 97 3.34 -3.32 2.73
CA TRP A 97 2.96 -4.54 3.44
C TRP A 97 3.92 -4.87 4.59
N ILE A 98 5.23 -4.61 4.43
CA ILE A 98 6.21 -4.79 5.50
C ILE A 98 5.91 -3.84 6.67
N ILE A 99 5.70 -2.54 6.40
CA ILE A 99 5.38 -1.55 7.43
C ILE A 99 4.08 -1.94 8.15
N PHE A 100 3.05 -2.34 7.39
CA PHE A 100 1.77 -2.74 7.97
C PHE A 100 1.90 -3.99 8.86
N LEU A 101 2.63 -5.02 8.42
CA LEU A 101 2.81 -6.24 9.20
C LEU A 101 3.66 -6.01 10.44
N VAL A 102 4.81 -5.36 10.31
CA VAL A 102 5.73 -5.12 11.42
C VAL A 102 5.12 -4.14 12.41
N GLY A 103 4.60 -3.01 11.92
CA GLY A 103 3.95 -2.00 12.75
C GLY A 103 2.69 -2.52 13.42
N GLY A 104 1.81 -3.19 12.66
CA GLY A 104 0.57 -3.76 13.20
C GLY A 104 0.84 -4.86 14.24
N SER A 105 1.87 -5.67 14.03
CA SER A 105 2.27 -6.69 15.02
C SER A 105 2.81 -6.06 16.30
N PHE A 106 3.56 -4.96 16.20
CA PHE A 106 4.04 -4.22 17.37
C PHE A 106 2.88 -3.65 18.19
N VAL A 107 1.91 -3.01 17.54
CA VAL A 107 0.69 -2.48 18.18
C VAL A 107 -0.08 -3.61 18.86
N LEU A 108 -0.28 -4.74 18.17
CA LEU A 108 -1.02 -5.89 18.71
C LEU A 108 -0.35 -6.46 19.97
N ILE A 109 0.98 -6.64 19.95
CA ILE A 109 1.74 -7.14 21.10
C ILE A 109 1.58 -6.18 22.28
N PHE A 110 1.67 -4.87 22.02
CA PHE A 110 1.54 -3.86 23.07
C PHE A 110 0.16 -3.90 23.75
N VAL A 111 -0.90 -3.97 22.96
CA VAL A 111 -2.29 -4.08 23.47
C VAL A 111 -2.48 -5.37 24.29
N LEU A 112 -1.91 -6.50 23.85
CA LEU A 112 -1.99 -7.75 24.59
C LEU A 112 -1.23 -7.69 25.93
N MET A 113 -0.07 -7.02 25.95
CA MET A 113 0.70 -6.81 27.18
C MET A 113 -0.06 -5.95 28.19
N THR A 114 -0.65 -4.84 27.76
CA THR A 114 -1.40 -3.94 28.65
C THR A 114 -2.65 -4.60 29.23
N LEU A 115 -3.45 -5.27 28.38
CA LEU A 115 -4.63 -6.02 28.83
C LEU A 115 -4.26 -7.19 29.75
N GLY A 116 -3.16 -7.90 29.46
CA GLY A 116 -2.65 -8.97 30.31
C GLY A 116 -2.24 -8.48 31.70
N ALA A 117 -1.52 -7.36 31.76
CA ALA A 117 -1.12 -6.74 33.03
C ALA A 117 -2.33 -6.27 33.85
N LEU A 118 -3.31 -5.62 33.22
CA LEU A 118 -4.53 -5.18 33.89
C LEU A 118 -5.31 -6.36 34.51
N LYS A 119 -5.41 -7.48 33.77
CA LYS A 119 -6.08 -8.68 34.27
C LYS A 119 -5.39 -9.27 35.51
N LEU A 120 -4.06 -9.22 35.58
CA LEU A 120 -3.29 -9.69 36.74
C LEU A 120 -3.40 -8.76 37.97
N ILE A 121 -3.75 -7.49 37.76
CA ILE A 121 -3.90 -6.51 38.85
C ILE A 121 -5.33 -6.53 39.42
N ILE A 122 -6.33 -6.75 38.57
CA ILE A 122 -7.75 -6.68 38.92
C ILE A 122 -8.30 -8.05 39.38
N GLY A 123 -7.70 -9.16 38.91
CA GLY A 123 -8.04 -10.52 39.33
C GLY A 123 -7.12 -11.03 40.42
#